data_AF-A0AAU2HCH5-F1
#
_entry.id   AF-A0AAU2HCH5-F1
#
_cell.length_a   1.000
_cell.length_b   1.000
_cell.length_c   1.000
_cell.angle_alpha   90.00
_cell.angle_beta   90.00
_cell.angle_gamma   90.00
#
_symmetry.space_group_name_H-M   'P 1'
#
loop_
_entity.id
_entity.type
_entity.pdbx_description
1 polymer ?
#
loop_
_entity_poly.entity_id
_entity_poly.type
_entity_poly.pdbx_seq_one_letter_code
_entity_poly.pdbx_strand_id
1 'polypeptide(L)' 'MGFREDTVRARQAGYTAARAGRPLTDCPHSADSLLRLAWVRGYKAAHPPSVEVTD' A
#
# COMPACT_ATOMS: atom_id res chain seq x y z
N MET A 1 20.03 5.02 -5.54
CA MET A 1 18.65 4.51 -5.34
C MET A 1 17.94 4.63 -6.67
N GLY A 2 17.25 3.57 -7.11
CA GLY A 2 16.62 3.52 -8.42
C GLY A 2 15.10 3.32 -8.35
N PHE A 3 14.38 3.74 -9.39
CA PHE A 3 12.92 3.74 -9.46
C PHE A 3 12.24 2.41 -9.07
N ARG A 4 12.85 1.26 -9.46
CA ARG A 4 12.36 -0.07 -9.07
C ARG A 4 12.45 -0.31 -7.57
N GLU A 5 13.56 0.09 -6.97
CA GLU A 5 13.81 0.00 -5.54
C GLU A 5 12.81 0.88 -4.76
N ASP A 6 12.59 2.11 -5.23
CA ASP A 6 11.64 3.05 -4.63
C ASP A 6 10.20 2.52 -4.70
N THR A 7 9.84 1.87 -5.81
CA THR A 7 8.52 1.22 -5.97
C THR A 7 8.33 0.10 -4.93
N VAL A 8 9.35 -0.74 -4.72
CA VAL A 8 9.29 -1.83 -3.72
C VAL A 8 9.16 -1.26 -2.31
N ARG A 9 9.94 -0.23 -1.97
CA ARG A 9 9.87 0.44 -0.66
C ARG A 9 8.50 1.10 -0.45
N ALA A 10 7.97 1.78 -1.46
CA ALA A 10 6.65 2.39 -1.39
C ALA A 10 5.56 1.34 -1.13
N ARG A 11 5.61 0.20 -1.84
CA ARG A 11 4.68 -0.92 -1.60
C ARG A 11 4.78 -1.48 -0.18
N GLN A 12 6.00 -1.69 0.33
CA GLN A 12 6.20 -2.19 1.69
C GLN A 12 5.69 -1.19 2.73
N ALA A 13 5.95 0.11 2.54
CA ALA A 13 5.47 1.16 3.44
C ALA A 13 3.94 1.20 3.51
N GLY A 14 3.25 1.04 2.39
CA GLY A 14 1.79 0.97 2.36
C GLY A 14 1.24 -0.23 3.11
N TYR A 15 1.85 -1.39 2.93
CA TYR A 15 1.49 -2.61 3.66
C TYR A 15 1.63 -2.42 5.18
N THR A 16 2.76 -1.87 5.62
CA THR A 16 3.01 -1.58 7.05
C THR A 16 2.01 -0.56 7.61
N ALA A 17 1.69 0.50 6.86
CA ALA A 17 0.71 1.50 7.27
C ALA A 17 -0.68 0.89 7.51
N ALA A 18 -1.13 0.04 6.59
CA ALA A 18 -2.40 -0.69 6.75
C ALA A 18 -2.38 -1.62 7.97
N ARG A 19 -1.31 -2.38 8.17
CA ARG A 19 -1.16 -3.25 9.36
C ARG A 19 -1.13 -2.46 10.67
N ALA A 20 -0.66 -1.23 10.64
CA ALA A 20 -0.66 -0.31 11.78
C ALA A 20 -1.99 0.45 11.96
N GLY A 21 -3.00 0.21 11.12
CA GLY A 21 -4.30 0.91 11.18
C GLY A 21 -4.24 2.40 10.81
N ARG A 22 -3.17 2.83 10.12
CA ARG A 22 -3.02 4.22 9.67
C ARG A 22 -3.96 4.50 8.49
N PRO A 23 -4.52 5.71 8.33
CA PRO A 23 -5.42 6.01 7.22
C PRO A 23 -4.68 6.09 5.88
N LEU A 24 -5.42 5.91 4.78
CA LEU A 24 -4.88 6.01 3.40
C LEU A 24 -4.31 7.42 3.10
N THR A 25 -4.80 8.45 3.80
CA THR A 25 -4.34 9.84 3.68
C THR A 25 -2.90 10.04 4.15
N ASP A 26 -2.33 9.09 4.89
CA ASP A 26 -0.93 9.13 5.35
C ASP A 26 0.08 8.80 4.25
N CYS A 27 -0.38 8.45 3.04
CA CYS A 27 0.52 8.22 1.91
C CYS A 27 1.31 9.51 1.58
N PRO A 28 2.66 9.48 1.66
CA PRO A 28 3.50 10.68 1.49
C PRO A 28 3.70 11.07 0.02
N HIS A 29 3.23 10.25 -0.92
CA HIS A 29 3.43 10.46 -2.35
C HIS A 29 2.28 11.26 -2.97
N SER A 30 2.61 12.19 -3.86
CA SER A 30 1.65 12.99 -4.62
C SER A 30 0.68 12.12 -5.43
N ALA A 31 -0.51 12.66 -5.72
CA ALA A 31 -1.60 11.94 -6.39
C ALA A 31 -1.17 11.27 -7.71
N ASP A 32 -0.35 11.95 -8.51
CA ASP A 32 0.09 11.50 -9.84
C ASP A 32 1.35 10.63 -9.81
N SER A 33 1.92 10.35 -8.63
CA SER A 33 3.14 9.57 -8.51
C SER A 33 2.89 8.07 -8.67
N LEU A 34 3.70 7.41 -9.50
CA LEU A 34 3.74 5.94 -9.57
C LEU A 34 4.09 5.29 -8.21
N LEU A 35 4.79 6.02 -7.32
CA LEU A 35 5.05 5.57 -5.96
C LEU A 35 3.79 5.54 -5.10
N ARG A 36 2.84 6.46 -5.32
CA ARG A 36 1.52 6.42 -4.66
C ARG A 36 0.75 5.17 -5.04
N LEU A 37 0.75 4.83 -6.33
CA LEU A 37 0.13 3.59 -6.82
C LEU A 37 0.75 2.35 -6.16
N ALA A 38 2.08 2.30 -6.05
CA ALA A 38 2.77 1.19 -5.39
C ALA A 38 2.40 1.10 -3.90
N TRP A 39 2.37 2.22 -3.19
CA TRP A 39 1.97 2.31 -1.79
C TRP A 39 0.53 1.84 -1.57
N VAL A 40 -0.43 2.34 -2.37
CA VAL A 40 -1.85 1.96 -2.25
C VAL A 40 -2.05 0.47 -2.51
N ARG A 41 -1.32 -0.14 -3.46
CA ARG A 41 -1.36 -1.59 -3.70
C ARG A 41 -0.89 -2.38 -2.47
N GLY A 42 0.18 -1.93 -1.82
CA GLY A 42 0.64 -2.52 -0.56
C GLY A 42 -0.38 -2.41 0.56
N TYR A 43 -0.96 -1.22 0.73
CA TYR A 43 -1.98 -0.93 1.74
C TYR A 43 -3.21 -1.84 1.58
N LYS A 44 -3.71 -2.00 0.35
CA LYS A 44 -4.83 -2.90 0.06
C LYS A 44 -4.47 -4.37 0.30
N ALA A 45 -3.25 -4.79 -0.05
CA ALA A 45 -2.82 -6.18 0.12
C ALA A 45 -2.75 -6.63 1.60
N ALA A 46 -2.61 -5.70 2.54
CA ALA A 46 -2.64 -6.00 3.97
C ALA A 46 -4.04 -6.36 4.51
N HIS A 47 -5.09 -6.01 3.75
CA HIS A 47 -6.47 -6.37 4.03
C HIS A 47 -6.84 -7.50 3.04
N PRO A 48 -6.65 -8.78 3.40
CA PRO A 48 -7.18 -9.84 2.55
C PRO A 48 -8.68 -9.61 2.36
N PRO A 49 -9.24 -9.86 1.17
CA PRO A 49 -10.69 -9.89 1.05
C PRO A 49 -11.18 -10.89 2.09
N SER A 50 -12.08 -10.46 2.96
CA SER A 50 -12.83 -11.38 3.79
C SER A 50 -13.50 -12.36 2.83
N VAL A 51 -12.92 -13.56 2.70
CA VAL A 51 -13.60 -14.67 2.06
C VAL A 51 -14.68 -15.02 3.07
N GLU A 52 -15.84 -14.39 2.95
CA GLU A 52 -17.08 -14.96 3.47
C GLU A 52 -17.24 -16.28 2.71
N VAL A 53 -16.84 -17.36 3.37
CA VAL A 53 -17.20 -18.71 2.97
C VAL A 53 -18.71 -18.80 3.19
N THR A 54 -19.48 -18.56 2.12
CA THR A 54 -20.88 -18.98 2.11
C THR A 54 -20.88 -20.49 1.95
N ASP A 55 -21.34 -21.17 3.00
CA ASP A 55 -21.71 -22.59 3.05
C ASP A 55 -22.76 -22.93 1.98
#